data_AF-A0A7C8UP18-F1
#
_entry.id   AF-A0A7C8UP18-F1
#
_cell.length_a   1.000
_cell.length_b   1.000
_cell.length_c   1.000
_cell.angle_alpha   90.00
_cell.angle_beta   90.00
_cell.angle_gamma   90.00
#
_symmetry.space_group_name_H-M   'P 1'
#
loop_
_entity.id
_entity.type
_entity.pdbx_description
1 polymer ?
#
loop_
_entity_poly.entity_id
_entity_poly.type
_entity_poly.pdbx_seq_one_letter_code
_entity_poly.pdbx_strand_id
1 'polypeptide(L)'
;MSICFCLYNFEAIGDSLNLARSKYTGSLDTSTTTSPKEPAASKTDKSSAPTIDPKDLDVEQIEADFPMGYQNPRSWFLPLPAPNERHLLQVLTAEQRELLPSLGSQAQLSKKKLDKINTFYGINREGGWQDHIESLDDDGLAPLTKWAQKYVYDHQHPASCEGKKFYILEEKAPWYGLGAAVRVIFRELELAISVGRILVLDPQNPPGGNLMSKDCGEYRGRNASIECVLEDITSCAAYATPENSVREVPIHSVPGGNKFVPPLPAVALTTYMKETGLALTGAFLRYWWHAQMYAYIFRPNRQTLARMVEMRTNKTLHTAVDTNIRDKDGNGRPHTVPFPLLPSTISMHIRHGDKAIEGRLISTRDYIVAAERFILRNPITYRKRAFVTTEDPDAIQEIRKTTGINPISTAFSNPSWYWSYSNIPRFDGSPFQNLNLSQNRTDAMIMHIMQLWMAVECDAFVGNRNSNWNKLIDSIRCTLMDKCRAPYLDAGYSADWLHFP
;
A
#
# COMPACT_ATOMS: atom_id res chain seq x y z
N MET A 1 -15.87 -33.02 6.57
CA MET A 1 -17.08 -32.41 5.98
C MET A 1 -16.99 -30.91 6.25
N SER A 2 -16.68 -30.13 5.22
CA SER A 2 -16.53 -28.68 5.29
C SER A 2 -17.86 -28.01 5.62
N ILE A 3 -17.85 -27.11 6.61
CA ILE A 3 -18.92 -26.13 6.81
C ILE A 3 -18.26 -24.76 6.94
N CYS A 4 -18.56 -23.94 5.95
CA CYS A 4 -18.25 -22.52 5.85
C CYS A 4 -19.15 -21.76 6.83
N PHE A 5 -18.61 -20.86 7.66
CA PHE A 5 -19.40 -19.94 8.46
C PHE A 5 -19.04 -18.50 8.11
N CYS A 6 -19.87 -17.91 7.24
CA CYS A 6 -20.12 -16.47 7.21
C CYS A 6 -21.14 -16.15 8.30
N LEU A 7 -20.85 -15.21 9.20
CA LEU A 7 -21.87 -14.59 10.05
C LEU A 7 -21.57 -13.08 10.19
N TYR A 8 -22.26 -12.29 9.36
CA TYR A 8 -22.81 -11.00 9.78
C TYR A 8 -24.26 -11.28 10.19
N ASN A 9 -24.66 -10.87 11.39
CA ASN A 9 -26.07 -10.78 11.78
C ASN A 9 -26.35 -9.38 12.30
N PHE A 10 -27.20 -8.65 11.56
CA PHE A 10 -28.01 -7.56 12.05
C PHE A 10 -29.31 -8.18 12.60
N GLU A 11 -29.65 -7.87 13.85
CA GLU A 11 -30.93 -8.24 14.45
C GLU A 11 -32.05 -7.33 13.91
N ALA A 12 -33.16 -7.95 13.53
CA ALA A 12 -34.43 -7.31 13.25
C ALA A 12 -35.43 -7.70 14.35
N ILE A 13 -36.17 -6.71 14.85
CA ILE A 13 -37.43 -6.78 15.60
C ILE A 13 -38.25 -5.59 15.08
N GLY A 14 -39.51 -5.63 14.68
CA GLY A 14 -40.55 -6.65 14.63
C GLY A 14 -41.86 -5.96 14.17
N ASP A 15 -42.66 -6.70 13.42
CA ASP A 15 -44.11 -6.65 13.12
C ASP A 15 -44.94 -5.35 13.21
N SER A 16 -45.60 -5.04 12.09
CA SER A 16 -47.07 -5.14 11.88
C SER A 16 -47.66 -3.96 11.10
N LEU A 17 -48.32 -4.26 9.96
CA LEU A 17 -49.71 -3.91 9.66
C LEU A 17 -50.06 -4.03 8.16
N ASN A 18 -51.21 -4.65 7.95
CA ASN A 18 -51.96 -4.87 6.72
C ASN A 18 -52.27 -3.59 5.92
N LEU A 19 -52.32 -3.66 4.57
CA LEU A 19 -53.55 -3.68 3.76
C LEU A 19 -53.31 -3.30 2.27
N ALA A 20 -54.13 -3.95 1.42
CA ALA A 20 -54.72 -3.47 0.16
C ALA A 20 -54.00 -3.66 -1.21
N ARG A 21 -54.53 -4.67 -1.92
CA ARG A 21 -54.80 -4.80 -3.38
C ARG A 21 -54.79 -3.51 -4.23
N SER A 22 -54.23 -3.63 -5.44
CA SER A 22 -54.93 -3.39 -6.74
C SER A 22 -53.99 -3.76 -7.92
N LYS A 23 -54.26 -4.85 -8.65
CA LYS A 23 -54.74 -4.88 -10.05
C LYS A 23 -54.14 -3.80 -10.98
N TYR A 24 -53.38 -4.22 -11.99
CA TYR A 24 -53.61 -3.85 -13.40
C TYR A 24 -53.12 -4.96 -14.34
N THR A 25 -53.91 -5.18 -15.38
CA THR A 25 -53.96 -6.31 -16.31
C THR A 25 -53.63 -5.86 -17.74
N GLY A 26 -53.19 -6.81 -18.58
CA GLY A 26 -53.25 -6.77 -20.06
C GLY A 26 -51.89 -6.49 -20.72
N SER A 27 -51.43 -7.18 -21.74
CA SER A 27 -52.10 -8.05 -22.73
C SER A 27 -51.09 -9.01 -23.37
N LEU A 28 -51.54 -10.23 -23.66
CA LEU A 28 -50.94 -11.13 -24.66
C LEU A 28 -51.37 -10.70 -26.07
N ASP A 29 -50.54 -10.98 -27.08
CA ASP A 29 -50.88 -11.73 -28.30
C ASP A 29 -49.60 -11.92 -29.17
N THR A 30 -49.12 -13.17 -29.39
CA THR A 30 -49.36 -14.07 -30.57
C THR A 30 -48.91 -13.44 -31.90
N SER A 31 -48.21 -14.05 -32.86
CA SER A 31 -47.75 -15.42 -33.18
C SER A 31 -46.83 -15.32 -34.42
N THR A 32 -45.86 -16.23 -34.63
CA THR A 32 -45.73 -17.08 -35.85
C THR A 32 -44.48 -17.96 -35.83
N THR A 33 -44.68 -19.16 -36.34
CA THR A 33 -43.87 -20.38 -36.30
C THR A 33 -43.00 -20.54 -37.55
N THR A 34 -41.82 -21.16 -37.44
CA THR A 34 -41.32 -22.21 -38.36
C THR A 34 -39.99 -22.81 -37.85
N SER A 35 -39.89 -24.14 -37.88
CA SER A 35 -38.72 -25.00 -37.57
C SER A 35 -38.40 -25.87 -38.81
N PRO A 36 -37.39 -26.78 -38.84
CA PRO A 36 -36.04 -26.81 -38.25
C PRO A 36 -34.95 -27.16 -39.30
N LYS A 37 -33.65 -27.06 -38.97
CA LYS A 37 -32.57 -27.90 -39.54
C LYS A 37 -31.28 -27.78 -38.72
N GLU A 38 -30.78 -28.92 -38.26
CA GLU A 38 -29.42 -29.18 -37.74
C GLU A 38 -28.81 -30.32 -38.61
N PRO A 39 -27.51 -30.69 -38.52
CA PRO A 39 -26.36 -30.08 -37.82
C PRO A 39 -25.07 -30.03 -38.69
N ALA A 40 -24.02 -29.30 -38.27
CA ALA A 40 -22.61 -29.73 -38.44
C ALA A 40 -21.56 -28.77 -37.83
N ALA A 41 -20.62 -29.41 -37.10
CA ALA A 41 -19.18 -29.09 -36.98
C ALA A 41 -18.70 -27.94 -36.06
N SER A 42 -18.53 -28.31 -34.79
CA SER A 42 -17.31 -28.12 -33.95
C SER A 42 -16.16 -27.29 -34.56
N LYS A 43 -15.90 -26.11 -33.96
CA LYS A 43 -14.56 -25.47 -33.92
C LYS A 43 -14.32 -24.76 -32.58
N THR A 44 -13.43 -25.36 -31.79
CA THR A 44 -12.49 -24.75 -30.83
C THR A 44 -12.75 -23.32 -30.37
N ASP A 45 -13.27 -23.19 -29.14
CA ASP A 45 -13.27 -21.94 -28.37
C ASP A 45 -11.84 -21.51 -28.05
N LYS A 46 -11.47 -20.36 -28.59
CA LYS A 46 -10.38 -19.54 -28.05
C LYS A 46 -10.94 -18.81 -26.83
N SER A 47 -10.31 -18.99 -25.68
CA SER A 47 -10.47 -18.14 -24.50
C SER A 47 -10.32 -16.68 -24.90
N SER A 48 -11.45 -15.97 -25.01
CA SER A 48 -11.50 -14.52 -25.08
C SER A 48 -11.47 -13.97 -23.66
N ALA A 49 -10.57 -13.04 -23.41
CA ALA A 49 -10.60 -12.22 -22.20
C ALA A 49 -12.01 -11.58 -22.08
N PRO A 50 -12.56 -11.45 -20.86
CA PRO A 50 -13.86 -10.82 -20.68
C PRO A 50 -13.78 -9.39 -21.23
N THR A 51 -14.54 -9.15 -22.30
CA THR A 51 -14.66 -7.83 -22.90
C THR A 51 -15.61 -7.05 -22.00
N ILE A 52 -15.06 -6.15 -21.19
CA ILE A 52 -15.86 -5.24 -20.36
C ILE A 52 -16.63 -4.33 -21.32
N ASP A 53 -17.97 -4.32 -21.25
CA ASP A 53 -18.80 -3.38 -22.00
C ASP A 53 -18.49 -1.96 -21.49
N PRO A 54 -18.09 -1.02 -22.35
CA PRO A 54 -17.83 0.36 -21.97
C PRO A 54 -18.98 1.05 -21.21
N LYS A 55 -20.21 0.53 -21.32
CA LYS A 55 -21.41 1.03 -20.62
C LYS A 55 -21.46 0.66 -19.14
N ASP A 56 -20.67 -0.34 -18.72
CA ASP A 56 -20.56 -0.78 -17.32
C ASP A 56 -19.40 -0.10 -16.58
N LEU A 57 -18.62 0.74 -17.28
CA LEU A 57 -17.69 1.68 -16.66
C LEU A 57 -18.50 2.89 -16.19
N ASP A 58 -18.13 3.45 -15.04
CA ASP A 58 -18.72 4.71 -14.56
C ASP A 58 -18.12 5.86 -15.41
N VAL A 59 -18.67 6.01 -16.62
CA VAL A 59 -18.19 6.89 -17.70
C VAL A 59 -18.23 8.37 -17.26
N GLU A 60 -19.15 8.74 -16.36
CA GLU A 60 -19.38 10.14 -15.98
C GLU A 60 -18.16 10.81 -15.34
N GLN A 61 -17.33 10.11 -14.56
CA GLN A 61 -16.23 10.76 -13.85
C GLN A 61 -14.98 10.95 -14.73
N ILE A 62 -14.75 10.06 -15.70
CA ILE A 62 -13.63 10.19 -16.66
C ILE A 62 -13.98 11.20 -17.75
N GLU A 63 -15.22 11.19 -18.25
CA GLU A 63 -15.67 12.16 -19.27
C GLU A 63 -15.84 13.59 -18.72
N ALA A 64 -16.19 13.75 -17.44
CA ALA A 64 -16.29 15.07 -16.81
C ALA A 64 -14.93 15.79 -16.65
N ASP A 65 -13.85 15.04 -16.42
CA ASP A 65 -12.50 15.59 -16.24
C ASP A 65 -11.65 15.57 -17.52
N PHE A 66 -11.92 14.62 -18.43
CA PHE A 66 -11.26 14.46 -19.73
C PHE A 66 -12.30 14.06 -20.75
N PRO A 67 -13.01 15.01 -21.38
CA PRO A 67 -13.92 14.67 -22.45
C PRO A 67 -13.06 14.04 -23.54
N MET A 68 -13.20 12.74 -23.76
CA MET A 68 -12.54 12.04 -24.86
C MET A 68 -13.04 12.70 -26.15
N GLY A 69 -12.17 13.46 -26.81
CA GLY A 69 -12.57 14.30 -27.94
C GLY A 69 -12.86 15.77 -27.62
N TYR A 70 -12.48 16.28 -26.44
CA TYR A 70 -12.43 17.72 -26.19
C TYR A 70 -11.49 18.38 -27.21
N GLN A 71 -12.09 19.00 -28.22
CA GLN A 71 -11.40 19.95 -29.07
C GLN A 71 -11.60 21.31 -28.44
N ASN A 72 -10.51 21.98 -28.07
CA ASN A 72 -10.61 23.34 -27.59
C ASN A 72 -11.31 24.18 -28.67
N PRO A 73 -12.48 24.80 -28.38
CA PRO A 73 -13.25 25.51 -29.39
C PRO A 73 -12.52 26.76 -29.92
N ARG A 74 -11.38 27.12 -29.32
CA ARG A 74 -10.54 28.25 -29.74
C ARG A 74 -9.31 27.73 -30.47
N SER A 75 -9.28 27.96 -31.78
CA SER A 75 -8.18 27.61 -32.69
C SER A 75 -6.81 28.23 -32.34
N TRP A 76 -6.79 29.26 -31.50
CA TRP A 76 -5.56 29.91 -31.03
C TRP A 76 -5.00 29.33 -29.73
N PHE A 77 -5.69 28.38 -29.09
CA PHE A 77 -5.17 27.68 -27.93
C PHE A 77 -4.28 26.51 -28.40
N LEU A 78 -3.12 26.86 -28.95
CA LEU A 78 -2.13 25.88 -29.37
C LEU A 78 -1.27 25.44 -28.18
N PRO A 79 -0.83 24.17 -28.14
CA PRO A 79 0.25 23.74 -27.25
C PRO A 79 1.43 24.72 -27.35
N LEU A 80 1.97 25.16 -26.21
CA LEU A 80 3.27 25.83 -26.25
C LEU A 80 4.32 24.85 -26.77
N PRO A 81 5.17 25.25 -27.73
CA PRO A 81 6.23 24.39 -28.21
C PRO A 81 7.21 24.07 -27.08
N ALA A 82 7.79 22.86 -27.11
CA ALA A 82 8.85 22.51 -26.17
C ALA A 82 10.03 23.50 -26.31
N PRO A 83 10.68 23.88 -25.20
CA PRO A 83 11.84 24.76 -25.26
C PRO A 83 12.97 24.11 -26.07
N ASN A 84 13.58 24.88 -26.98
CA ASN A 84 14.76 24.44 -27.71
C ASN A 84 16.00 24.62 -26.83
N GLU A 85 16.28 23.61 -26.00
CA GLU A 85 17.38 23.63 -25.04
C GLU A 85 18.73 23.99 -25.69
N ARG A 86 19.05 23.42 -26.86
CA ARG A 86 20.30 23.72 -27.58
C ARG A 86 20.39 25.22 -27.93
N HIS A 87 19.30 25.81 -28.42
CA HIS A 87 19.27 27.24 -28.72
C HIS A 87 19.36 28.09 -27.46
N LEU A 88 18.66 27.71 -26.39
CA LEU A 88 18.74 28.40 -25.09
C LEU A 88 20.18 28.40 -24.57
N LEU A 89 20.88 27.27 -24.63
CA LEU A 89 22.29 27.17 -24.21
C LEU A 89 23.26 28.03 -25.05
N GLN A 90 22.92 28.29 -26.31
CA GLN A 90 23.72 29.15 -27.21
C GLN A 90 23.61 30.63 -26.87
N VAL A 91 22.46 31.09 -26.38
CA VAL A 91 22.22 32.50 -26.05
C VAL A 91 22.67 32.89 -24.63
N LEU A 92 23.02 31.91 -23.79
CA LEU A 92 23.57 32.18 -22.46
C LEU A 92 25.01 32.73 -22.54
N THR A 93 25.31 33.68 -21.66
CA THR A 93 26.68 34.14 -21.39
C THR A 93 27.53 33.03 -20.78
N ALA A 94 28.86 33.21 -20.75
CA ALA A 94 29.76 32.27 -20.07
C ALA A 94 29.42 32.13 -18.58
N GLU A 95 29.25 33.25 -17.87
CA GLU A 95 28.88 33.29 -16.46
C GLU A 95 27.55 32.55 -16.17
N GLN A 96 26.53 32.76 -17.01
CA GLN A 96 25.25 32.05 -16.87
C GLN A 96 25.37 30.54 -17.08
N ARG A 97 26.24 30.09 -18.00
CA ARG A 97 26.49 28.65 -18.21
C ARG A 97 27.22 28.02 -17.03
N GLU A 98 28.11 28.76 -16.37
CA GLU A 98 28.82 28.31 -15.17
C GLU A 98 27.86 28.09 -13.98
N LEU A 99 26.71 28.77 -13.95
CA LEU A 99 25.68 28.55 -12.92
C LEU A 99 24.93 27.21 -13.11
N LEU A 100 24.77 26.71 -14.34
CA LEU A 100 23.87 25.58 -14.64
C LEU A 100 24.17 24.30 -13.85
N PRO A 101 25.43 23.86 -13.66
CA PRO A 101 25.71 22.66 -12.86
C PRO A 101 25.27 22.82 -11.40
N SER A 102 25.47 24.00 -10.81
CA SER A 102 25.05 24.30 -9.44
C SER A 102 23.52 24.28 -9.31
N LEU A 103 22.80 24.82 -10.28
CA LEU A 103 21.34 24.79 -10.32
C LEU A 103 20.81 23.37 -10.51
N GLY A 104 21.43 22.60 -11.40
CA GLY A 104 21.11 21.20 -11.62
C GLY A 104 21.34 20.32 -10.37
N SER A 105 22.38 20.64 -9.59
CA SER A 105 22.65 19.92 -8.33
C SER A 105 21.55 20.12 -7.28
N GLN A 106 20.82 21.25 -7.32
CA GLN A 106 19.70 21.50 -6.41
C GLN A 106 18.48 20.61 -6.71
N ALA A 107 18.41 20.00 -7.90
CA ALA A 107 17.36 19.03 -8.23
C ALA A 107 17.58 17.67 -7.56
N GLN A 108 18.76 17.43 -6.98
CA GLN A 108 19.06 16.22 -6.21
C GLN A 108 18.40 16.26 -4.83
N LEU A 109 18.27 15.09 -4.20
CA LEU A 109 17.81 15.02 -2.82
C LEU A 109 18.75 15.83 -1.91
N SER A 110 18.17 16.63 -1.02
CA SER A 110 18.96 17.31 0.01
C SER A 110 19.62 16.28 0.91
N LYS A 111 20.78 16.63 1.49
CA LYS A 111 21.51 15.76 2.42
C LYS A 111 20.59 15.23 3.53
N LYS A 112 19.76 16.09 4.12
CA LYS A 112 18.76 15.72 5.13
C LYS A 112 17.80 14.62 4.64
N LYS A 113 17.28 14.73 3.41
CA LYS A 113 16.39 13.70 2.84
C LYS A 113 17.13 12.39 2.57
N LEU A 114 18.37 12.47 2.08
CA LEU A 114 19.20 11.29 1.84
C LEU A 114 19.53 10.56 3.15
N ASP A 115 19.90 11.29 4.20
CA ASP A 115 20.22 10.72 5.51
C ASP A 115 18.99 10.03 6.15
N LYS A 116 17.80 10.62 6.00
CA LYS A 116 16.53 9.97 6.42
C LYS A 116 16.29 8.65 5.68
N ILE A 117 16.48 8.61 4.36
CA ILE A 117 16.31 7.38 3.58
C ILE A 117 17.38 6.35 3.97
N ASN A 118 18.63 6.76 4.15
CA ASN A 118 19.70 5.87 4.58
C ASN A 118 19.39 5.23 5.94
N THR A 119 19.00 6.03 6.94
CA THR A 119 18.65 5.52 8.28
C THR A 119 17.40 4.64 8.25
N PHE A 120 16.42 4.94 7.40
CA PHE A 120 15.24 4.09 7.16
C PHE A 120 15.61 2.71 6.59
N TYR A 121 16.65 2.65 5.76
CA TYR A 121 17.25 1.41 5.26
C TYR A 121 18.28 0.77 6.22
N GLY A 122 18.53 1.37 7.38
CA GLY A 122 19.57 0.92 8.32
C GLY A 122 21.00 1.20 7.86
N ILE A 123 21.19 1.97 6.78
CA ILE A 123 22.51 2.38 6.27
C ILE A 123 23.06 3.45 7.21
N ASN A 124 24.18 3.14 7.87
CA ASN A 124 24.82 4.01 8.87
C ASN A 124 23.87 4.46 9.99
N ARG A 125 22.83 3.68 10.30
CA ARG A 125 21.94 3.97 11.42
C ARG A 125 22.67 3.65 12.73
N GLU A 126 22.85 4.68 13.54
CA GLU A 126 23.24 4.52 14.94
C GLU A 126 21.97 4.19 15.76
N GLY A 127 22.05 3.16 16.61
CA GLY A 127 20.91 2.73 17.42
C GLY A 127 19.84 1.92 16.68
N GLY A 128 18.63 1.94 17.22
CA GLY A 128 17.48 1.15 16.77
C GLY A 128 16.46 1.96 15.97
N TRP A 129 15.26 1.40 15.83
CA TRP A 129 14.16 2.10 15.17
C TRP A 129 13.64 3.31 15.96
N GLN A 130 13.77 3.31 17.29
CA GLN A 130 13.38 4.46 18.11
C GLN A 130 14.24 5.69 17.79
N ASP A 131 15.55 5.50 17.60
CA ASP A 131 16.47 6.58 17.21
C ASP A 131 16.13 7.12 15.81
N HIS A 132 15.77 6.23 14.88
CA HIS A 132 15.29 6.64 13.56
C HIS A 132 14.02 7.47 13.65
N ILE A 133 12.99 7.01 14.39
CA ILE A 133 11.72 7.73 14.57
C ILE A 133 11.95 9.09 15.22
N GLU A 134 12.85 9.19 16.20
CA GLU A 134 13.18 10.44 16.88
C GLU A 134 13.86 11.45 15.94
N SER A 135 14.62 10.98 14.96
CA SER A 135 15.29 11.81 13.95
C SER A 135 14.35 12.44 12.90
N LEU A 136 13.10 11.98 12.83
CA LEU A 136 12.11 12.44 11.85
C LEU A 136 11.47 13.79 12.24
N ASP A 137 11.01 14.54 11.25
CA ASP A 137 10.33 15.82 11.45
C ASP A 137 8.88 15.59 11.91
N ASP A 138 8.50 16.12 13.08
CA ASP A 138 7.15 15.94 13.66
C ASP A 138 6.03 16.41 12.72
N ASP A 139 6.27 17.48 11.98
CA ASP A 139 5.34 18.02 10.99
C ASP A 139 4.99 17.04 9.86
N GLY A 140 5.91 16.13 9.55
CA GLY A 140 5.70 15.11 8.54
C GLY A 140 5.15 13.81 9.11
N LEU A 141 5.12 13.63 10.42
CA LEU A 141 4.56 12.44 11.07
C LEU A 141 3.06 12.58 11.33
N ALA A 142 2.40 11.46 11.58
CA ALA A 142 1.09 11.50 12.23
C ALA A 142 1.22 12.11 13.64
N PRO A 143 0.18 12.81 14.15
CA PRO A 143 0.24 13.44 15.46
C PRO A 143 0.71 12.48 16.56
N LEU A 144 1.55 12.93 17.48
CA LEU A 144 2.04 12.13 18.61
C LEU A 144 2.76 10.82 18.25
N THR A 145 3.22 10.61 17.01
CA THR A 145 3.86 9.33 16.62
C THR A 145 5.06 8.97 17.49
N LYS A 146 5.98 9.90 17.77
CA LYS A 146 7.16 9.61 18.63
C LYS A 146 6.76 9.10 20.01
N TRP A 147 5.82 9.80 20.65
CA TRP A 147 5.26 9.40 21.94
C TRP A 147 4.57 8.02 21.85
N ALA A 148 3.73 7.79 20.85
CA ALA A 148 2.98 6.55 20.70
C ALA A 148 3.91 5.35 20.43
N GLN A 149 4.90 5.50 19.55
CA GLN A 149 5.89 4.46 19.27
C GLN A 149 6.71 4.12 20.51
N LYS A 150 7.14 5.14 21.26
CA LYS A 150 7.83 4.94 22.53
C LYS A 150 6.94 4.25 23.57
N TYR A 151 5.68 4.66 23.69
CA TYR A 151 4.72 4.04 24.63
C TYR A 151 4.55 2.54 24.36
N VAL A 152 4.38 2.15 23.09
CA VAL A 152 4.24 0.73 22.71
C VAL A 152 5.54 -0.04 22.95
N TYR A 153 6.67 0.58 22.63
CA TYR A 153 7.98 -0.03 22.83
C TYR A 153 8.31 -0.24 24.31
N ASP A 154 8.13 0.77 25.16
CA ASP A 154 8.39 0.65 26.60
C ASP A 154 7.45 -0.37 27.26
N HIS A 155 6.22 -0.52 26.76
CA HIS A 155 5.30 -1.56 27.21
C HIS A 155 5.80 -2.96 26.87
N GLN A 156 6.26 -3.16 25.63
CA GLN A 156 6.72 -4.46 25.13
C GLN A 156 8.16 -4.80 25.51
N HIS A 157 8.98 -3.80 25.84
CA HIS A 157 10.39 -3.92 26.18
C HIS A 157 10.70 -3.19 27.51
N PRO A 158 10.05 -3.58 28.62
CA PRO A 158 10.32 -2.97 29.91
C PRO A 158 11.76 -3.23 30.37
N ALA A 159 12.28 -2.38 31.25
CA ALA A 159 13.59 -2.56 31.86
C ALA A 159 13.74 -3.90 32.63
N SER A 160 12.64 -4.45 33.14
CA SER A 160 12.57 -5.79 33.72
C SER A 160 11.29 -6.51 33.28
N CYS A 161 11.47 -7.78 32.91
CA CYS A 161 10.40 -8.72 32.54
C CYS A 161 9.87 -9.51 33.74
N GLU A 162 10.49 -9.39 34.91
CA GLU A 162 10.09 -10.09 36.13
C GLU A 162 8.72 -9.60 36.61
N GLY A 163 7.86 -10.54 37.03
CA GLY A 163 6.51 -10.26 37.50
C GLY A 163 5.54 -9.74 36.44
N LYS A 164 5.96 -9.66 35.16
CA LYS A 164 5.08 -9.27 34.05
C LYS A 164 4.11 -10.41 33.70
N LYS A 165 2.98 -10.01 33.11
CA LYS A 165 1.96 -10.91 32.60
C LYS A 165 2.01 -10.90 31.08
N PHE A 166 1.75 -12.05 30.48
CA PHE A 166 1.93 -12.23 29.04
C PHE A 166 0.62 -12.60 28.35
N TYR A 167 0.51 -12.23 27.08
CA TYR A 167 -0.46 -12.77 26.14
C TYR A 167 0.32 -13.53 25.06
N ILE A 168 0.17 -14.85 25.02
CA ILE A 168 0.77 -15.70 23.98
C ILE A 168 -0.15 -15.76 22.77
N LEU A 169 0.35 -15.28 21.64
CA LEU A 169 -0.35 -15.28 20.36
C LEU A 169 0.10 -16.44 19.47
N GLU A 170 -0.84 -17.34 19.20
CA GLU A 170 -0.71 -18.39 18.20
C GLU A 170 -1.18 -17.90 16.81
N GLU A 171 -0.81 -18.62 15.75
CA GLU A 171 -1.32 -18.42 14.41
C GLU A 171 -2.84 -18.60 14.36
N LYS A 172 -3.58 -17.50 14.15
CA LYS A 172 -5.05 -17.49 14.03
C LYS A 172 -5.55 -17.55 12.59
N ALA A 173 -4.69 -17.24 11.60
CA ALA A 173 -5.12 -17.12 10.22
C ALA A 173 -4.00 -17.49 9.21
N PRO A 174 -3.69 -18.79 9.09
CA PRO A 174 -2.54 -19.29 8.32
C PRO A 174 -2.62 -19.06 6.81
N TRP A 175 -3.78 -18.66 6.27
CA TRP A 175 -4.03 -18.40 4.84
C TRP A 175 -3.99 -16.92 4.48
N TYR A 176 -3.54 -16.05 5.38
CA TYR A 176 -3.42 -14.62 5.10
C TYR A 176 -2.06 -14.24 4.54
N GLY A 177 -2.07 -13.35 3.54
CA GLY A 177 -0.86 -12.65 3.10
C GLY A 177 -0.32 -11.72 4.19
N LEU A 178 0.92 -11.24 4.02
CA LEU A 178 1.66 -10.48 5.02
C LEU A 178 0.86 -9.32 5.65
N GLY A 179 0.22 -8.47 4.83
CA GLY A 179 -0.52 -7.31 5.34
C GLY A 179 -1.71 -7.70 6.24
N ALA A 180 -2.34 -8.84 5.99
CA ALA A 180 -3.41 -9.37 6.82
C ALA A 180 -2.86 -10.08 8.07
N ALA A 181 -1.74 -10.81 7.97
CA ALA A 181 -1.06 -11.41 9.11
C ALA A 181 -0.61 -10.34 10.14
N VAL A 182 0.04 -9.26 9.67
CA VAL A 182 0.42 -8.11 10.52
C VAL A 182 -0.81 -7.47 11.17
N ARG A 183 -1.94 -7.42 10.43
CA ARG A 183 -3.20 -6.91 10.97
C ARG A 183 -3.72 -7.73 12.15
N VAL A 184 -3.65 -9.05 12.05
CA VAL A 184 -4.01 -9.93 13.17
C VAL A 184 -3.10 -9.64 14.36
N ILE A 185 -1.78 -9.58 14.15
CA ILE A 185 -0.83 -9.34 15.24
C ILE A 185 -1.09 -8.00 15.94
N PHE A 186 -1.32 -6.90 15.21
CA PHE A 186 -1.59 -5.64 15.89
C PHE A 186 -2.88 -5.65 16.67
N ARG A 187 -3.91 -6.34 16.16
CA ARG A 187 -5.20 -6.39 16.85
C ARG A 187 -5.06 -7.08 18.20
N GLU A 188 -4.21 -8.10 18.27
CA GLU A 188 -3.92 -8.80 19.51
C GLU A 188 -3.00 -7.99 20.42
N LEU A 189 -2.07 -7.20 19.84
CA LEU A 189 -1.22 -6.27 20.59
C LEU A 189 -2.05 -5.16 21.25
N GLU A 190 -3.05 -4.63 20.55
CA GLU A 190 -4.02 -3.67 21.09
C GLU A 190 -4.73 -4.20 22.32
N LEU A 191 -5.22 -5.44 22.24
CA LEU A 191 -5.87 -6.10 23.37
C LEU A 191 -4.89 -6.31 24.52
N ALA A 192 -3.67 -6.79 24.22
CA ALA A 192 -2.62 -7.03 25.20
C ALA A 192 -2.29 -5.74 25.99
N ILE A 193 -2.03 -4.63 25.29
CA ILE A 193 -1.77 -3.32 25.89
C ILE A 193 -2.95 -2.87 26.76
N SER A 194 -4.18 -3.04 26.25
CA SER A 194 -5.38 -2.58 26.96
C SER A 194 -5.62 -3.30 28.29
N VAL A 195 -5.11 -4.53 28.44
CA VAL A 195 -5.20 -5.31 29.69
C VAL A 195 -3.87 -5.43 30.44
N GLY A 196 -2.86 -4.64 30.04
CA GLY A 196 -1.55 -4.58 30.71
C GLY A 196 -0.74 -5.88 30.62
N ARG A 197 -0.79 -6.56 29.46
CA ARG A 197 -0.04 -7.79 29.18
C ARG A 197 0.92 -7.58 28.03
N ILE A 198 2.14 -8.09 28.15
CA ILE A 198 3.11 -8.09 27.06
C ILE A 198 2.73 -9.17 26.04
N LEU A 199 2.57 -8.79 24.77
CA LEU A 199 2.33 -9.75 23.69
C LEU A 199 3.61 -10.52 23.37
N VAL A 200 3.52 -11.84 23.28
CA VAL A 200 4.59 -12.78 22.91
C VAL A 200 4.06 -13.68 21.80
N LEU A 201 4.83 -13.91 20.74
CA LEU A 201 4.44 -14.88 19.71
C LEU A 201 4.76 -16.31 20.19
N ASP A 202 3.83 -17.23 19.98
CA ASP A 202 4.01 -18.63 20.37
C ASP A 202 5.23 -19.24 19.65
N PRO A 203 6.22 -19.82 20.35
CA PRO A 203 7.42 -20.36 19.70
C PRO A 203 7.17 -21.61 18.83
N GLN A 204 6.07 -22.32 19.05
CA GLN A 204 5.68 -23.55 18.36
C GLN A 204 4.65 -23.30 17.25
N ASN A 205 3.76 -22.34 17.42
CA ASN A 205 2.78 -21.99 16.38
C ASN A 205 2.69 -20.46 16.18
N PRO A 206 3.78 -19.78 15.81
CA PRO A 206 3.77 -18.33 15.69
C PRO A 206 3.05 -17.86 14.42
N PRO A 207 2.44 -16.65 14.44
CA PRO A 207 1.94 -16.00 13.24
C PRO A 207 2.99 -15.83 12.13
N GLY A 208 2.58 -16.05 10.89
CA GLY A 208 3.36 -15.75 9.68
C GLY A 208 4.32 -16.85 9.23
N GLY A 209 4.33 -18.01 9.89
CA GLY A 209 5.24 -19.11 9.53
C GLY A 209 5.08 -19.63 8.10
N ASN A 210 3.85 -19.64 7.58
CA ASN A 210 3.59 -20.08 6.20
C ASN A 210 4.10 -19.11 5.12
N LEU A 211 4.47 -17.89 5.51
CA LEU A 211 4.98 -16.86 4.62
C LEU A 211 6.51 -16.97 4.41
N MET A 212 7.19 -17.80 5.20
CA MET A 212 8.64 -17.93 5.22
C MET A 212 9.08 -19.34 4.84
N SER A 213 10.37 -19.52 4.64
CA SER A 213 10.99 -20.84 4.60
C SER A 213 10.99 -21.44 6.01
N LYS A 214 10.72 -22.76 6.13
CA LYS A 214 10.50 -23.43 7.43
C LYS A 214 11.71 -23.33 8.36
N ASP A 215 12.90 -23.29 7.78
CA ASP A 215 14.19 -23.24 8.44
C ASP A 215 14.56 -21.85 8.99
N CYS A 216 13.80 -20.79 8.67
CA CYS A 216 14.16 -19.43 9.07
C CYS A 216 14.19 -19.21 10.59
N GLY A 217 13.50 -20.05 11.37
CA GLY A 217 13.47 -19.98 12.83
C GLY A 217 14.44 -20.94 13.54
N GLU A 218 15.07 -21.88 12.81
CA GLU A 218 15.80 -23.01 13.39
C GLU A 218 16.99 -22.56 14.25
N TYR A 219 17.72 -21.53 13.81
CA TYR A 219 18.85 -20.97 14.57
C TYR A 219 18.45 -20.34 15.92
N ARG A 220 17.14 -20.10 16.12
CA ARG A 220 16.56 -19.61 17.39
C ARG A 220 15.86 -20.71 18.19
N GLY A 221 15.85 -21.95 17.69
CA GLY A 221 15.08 -23.04 18.27
C GLY A 221 13.56 -22.80 18.24
N ARG A 222 13.06 -22.08 17.22
CA ARG A 222 11.64 -21.73 17.07
C ARG A 222 11.15 -22.12 15.67
N ASN A 223 9.84 -22.29 15.53
CA ASN A 223 9.24 -22.43 14.20
C ASN A 223 9.31 -21.10 13.43
N ALA A 224 9.28 -21.20 12.09
CA ALA A 224 9.27 -20.04 11.21
C ALA A 224 8.13 -19.07 11.60
N SER A 225 8.44 -17.77 11.62
CA SER A 225 7.50 -16.71 12.01
C SER A 225 7.80 -15.41 11.28
N ILE A 226 6.95 -14.40 11.50
CA ILE A 226 7.22 -13.05 11.02
C ILE A 226 8.52 -12.44 11.61
N GLU A 227 8.94 -12.87 12.81
CA GLU A 227 10.17 -12.42 13.49
C GLU A 227 11.46 -12.96 12.80
N CYS A 228 11.31 -13.83 11.79
CA CYS A 228 12.43 -14.16 10.91
C CYS A 228 12.93 -12.95 10.11
N VAL A 229 12.04 -12.02 9.74
CA VAL A 229 12.37 -10.84 8.92
C VAL A 229 12.09 -9.50 9.61
N LEU A 230 11.23 -9.50 10.62
CA LEU A 230 10.97 -8.35 11.48
C LEU A 230 11.73 -8.48 12.80
N GLU A 231 11.82 -7.38 13.55
CA GLU A 231 12.31 -7.40 14.93
C GLU A 231 11.36 -8.17 15.84
N ASP A 232 11.92 -8.72 16.91
CA ASP A 232 11.13 -9.40 17.94
C ASP A 232 10.09 -8.44 18.53
N ILE A 233 8.88 -8.94 18.75
CA ILE A 233 7.76 -8.10 19.21
C ILE A 233 7.95 -7.62 20.67
N THR A 234 8.84 -8.28 21.41
CA THR A 234 9.15 -8.03 22.82
C THR A 234 10.53 -8.60 23.17
N SER A 235 11.22 -7.97 24.13
CA SER A 235 12.44 -8.53 24.74
C SER A 235 12.15 -9.55 25.85
N CYS A 236 10.87 -9.75 26.22
CA CYS A 236 10.49 -10.54 27.40
C CYS A 236 10.00 -11.96 27.08
N ALA A 237 10.10 -12.43 25.83
CA ALA A 237 9.55 -13.72 25.41
C ALA A 237 10.00 -14.90 26.29
N ALA A 238 11.25 -14.91 26.77
CA ALA A 238 11.80 -15.98 27.60
C ALA A 238 11.21 -16.05 29.03
N TYR A 239 10.49 -15.01 29.47
CA TYR A 239 9.88 -14.94 30.82
C TYR A 239 8.42 -15.42 30.83
N ALA A 240 7.84 -15.71 29.67
CA ALA A 240 6.50 -16.24 29.58
C ALA A 240 6.47 -17.71 30.05
N THR A 241 5.64 -17.99 31.06
CA THR A 241 5.37 -19.32 31.60
C THR A 241 3.87 -19.60 31.58
N PRO A 242 3.43 -20.87 31.69
CA PRO A 242 2.00 -21.18 31.75
C PRO A 242 1.24 -20.45 32.87
N GLU A 243 1.91 -20.13 33.99
CA GLU A 243 1.30 -19.51 35.17
C GLU A 243 1.08 -18.00 35.02
N ASN A 244 1.93 -17.31 34.27
CA ASN A 244 1.86 -15.85 34.08
C ASN A 244 1.28 -15.44 32.71
N SER A 245 0.93 -16.42 31.88
CA SER A 245 0.47 -16.23 30.50
C SER A 245 -1.00 -16.55 30.31
N VAL A 246 -1.63 -15.90 29.33
CA VAL A 246 -2.93 -16.31 28.78
C VAL A 246 -2.81 -16.50 27.27
N ARG A 247 -3.71 -17.28 26.68
CA ARG A 247 -3.81 -17.48 25.22
C ARG A 247 -5.02 -16.79 24.59
N GLU A 248 -5.88 -16.19 25.41
CA GLU A 248 -7.02 -15.41 24.97
C GLU A 248 -7.24 -14.23 25.93
N VAL A 249 -7.62 -13.09 25.37
CA VAL A 249 -8.04 -11.91 26.13
C VAL A 249 -9.52 -11.66 25.83
N PRO A 250 -10.43 -11.92 26.79
CA PRO A 250 -11.85 -11.72 26.55
C PRO A 250 -12.16 -10.24 26.29
N ILE A 251 -12.93 -9.96 25.25
CA ILE A 251 -13.23 -8.58 24.83
C ILE A 251 -13.89 -7.75 25.95
N HIS A 252 -14.70 -8.37 26.80
CA HIS A 252 -15.37 -7.70 27.93
C HIS A 252 -14.41 -7.29 29.05
N SER A 253 -13.17 -7.83 29.06
CA SER A 253 -12.13 -7.44 30.01
C SER A 253 -11.39 -6.15 29.62
N VAL A 254 -11.63 -5.63 28.40
CA VAL A 254 -11.01 -4.41 27.90
C VAL A 254 -11.64 -3.18 28.57
N PRO A 255 -10.86 -2.37 29.32
CA PRO A 255 -11.38 -1.19 30.01
C PRO A 255 -12.02 -0.18 29.05
N GLY A 256 -13.19 0.35 29.42
CA GLY A 256 -13.91 1.37 28.64
C GLY A 256 -14.61 0.86 27.39
N GLY A 257 -14.59 -0.46 27.11
CA GLY A 257 -15.31 -1.06 25.98
C GLY A 257 -14.78 -0.68 24.59
N ASN A 258 -13.76 0.18 24.50
CA ASN A 258 -13.09 0.52 23.25
C ASN A 258 -12.14 -0.62 22.87
N LYS A 259 -12.55 -1.39 21.86
CA LYS A 259 -11.83 -2.58 21.41
C LYS A 259 -10.65 -2.28 20.50
N PHE A 260 -10.51 -1.02 20.05
CA PHE A 260 -9.63 -0.66 18.94
C PHE A 260 -8.47 0.25 19.33
N VAL A 261 -8.62 1.02 20.41
CA VAL A 261 -7.55 1.91 20.86
C VAL A 261 -7.45 1.81 22.38
N PRO A 262 -6.26 1.52 22.94
CA PRO A 262 -6.08 1.49 24.38
C PRO A 262 -6.45 2.84 25.03
N PRO A 263 -6.93 2.84 26.29
CA PRO A 263 -7.49 4.04 26.91
C PRO A 263 -6.55 5.25 26.94
N LEU A 264 -5.27 5.05 27.28
CA LEU A 264 -4.31 6.15 27.38
C LEU A 264 -4.02 6.80 26.01
N PRO A 265 -3.64 6.06 24.95
CA PRO A 265 -3.56 6.61 23.59
C PRO A 265 -4.83 7.32 23.13
N ALA A 266 -6.01 6.78 23.44
CA ALA A 266 -7.28 7.40 23.07
C ALA A 266 -7.47 8.78 23.71
N VAL A 267 -7.21 8.88 25.03
CA VAL A 267 -7.29 10.15 25.76
C VAL A 267 -6.20 11.12 25.32
N ALA A 268 -4.98 10.64 25.09
CA ALA A 268 -3.84 11.46 24.66
C ALA A 268 -4.13 12.17 23.32
N LEU A 269 -4.55 11.42 22.29
CA LEU A 269 -4.86 12.01 20.99
C LEU A 269 -6.08 12.94 21.06
N THR A 270 -7.12 12.54 21.80
CA THR A 270 -8.32 13.38 21.97
C THR A 270 -7.98 14.71 22.64
N THR A 271 -7.13 14.68 23.66
CA THR A 271 -6.66 15.90 24.35
C THR A 271 -5.83 16.76 23.40
N TYR A 272 -4.86 16.17 22.69
CA TYR A 272 -4.04 16.88 21.72
C TYR A 272 -4.89 17.58 20.64
N MET A 273 -5.86 16.88 20.07
CA MET A 273 -6.70 17.42 18.99
C MET A 273 -7.68 18.48 19.49
N LYS A 274 -8.16 18.36 20.73
CA LYS A 274 -8.99 19.40 21.35
C LYS A 274 -8.24 20.74 21.45
N GLU A 275 -6.95 20.73 21.78
CA GLU A 275 -6.12 21.95 21.80
C GLU A 275 -5.92 22.56 20.41
N THR A 276 -6.08 21.77 19.33
CA THR A 276 -6.09 22.27 17.95
C THR A 276 -7.47 22.80 17.50
N GLY A 277 -8.49 22.72 18.36
CA GLY A 277 -9.87 23.10 18.04
C GLY A 277 -10.63 22.07 17.21
N LEU A 278 -10.13 20.84 17.09
CA LEU A 278 -10.72 19.78 16.27
C LEU A 278 -11.38 18.71 17.15
N ALA A 279 -12.61 18.34 16.80
CA ALA A 279 -13.30 17.19 17.39
C ALA A 279 -12.98 15.92 16.60
N LEU A 280 -12.51 14.88 17.29
CA LEU A 280 -12.15 13.61 16.66
C LEU A 280 -13.35 12.68 16.48
N THR A 281 -13.43 12.05 15.31
CA THR A 281 -14.28 10.88 15.10
C THR A 281 -13.57 9.61 15.58
N GLY A 282 -14.35 8.59 15.94
CA GLY A 282 -13.80 7.27 16.28
C GLY A 282 -13.06 6.60 15.11
N ALA A 283 -13.43 6.91 13.87
CA ALA A 283 -12.74 6.41 12.67
C ALA A 283 -11.33 7.01 12.55
N PHE A 284 -11.17 8.32 12.78
CA PHE A 284 -9.86 8.96 12.77
C PHE A 284 -8.97 8.40 13.89
N LEU A 285 -9.51 8.30 15.11
CA LEU A 285 -8.76 7.78 16.26
C LEU A 285 -8.24 6.36 15.98
N ARG A 286 -9.08 5.52 15.38
CA ARG A 286 -8.72 4.16 15.00
C ARG A 286 -7.65 4.12 13.90
N TYR A 287 -7.86 4.88 12.84
CA TYR A 287 -6.91 5.01 11.73
C TYR A 287 -5.52 5.42 12.24
N TRP A 288 -5.47 6.44 13.10
CA TRP A 288 -4.24 6.92 13.72
C TRP A 288 -3.54 5.82 14.55
N TRP A 289 -4.28 5.14 15.43
CA TRP A 289 -3.69 4.13 16.30
C TRP A 289 -3.18 2.91 15.53
N HIS A 290 -3.95 2.44 14.56
CA HIS A 290 -3.57 1.29 13.74
C HIS A 290 -2.33 1.60 12.90
N ALA A 291 -2.16 2.84 12.42
CA ALA A 291 -0.92 3.26 11.78
C ALA A 291 0.28 3.12 12.72
N GLN A 292 0.12 3.45 14.01
CA GLN A 292 1.18 3.24 15.00
C GLN A 292 1.50 1.76 15.20
N MET A 293 0.49 0.89 15.23
CA MET A 293 0.72 -0.54 15.39
C MET A 293 1.39 -1.19 14.18
N TYR A 294 0.98 -0.79 12.97
CA TYR A 294 1.67 -1.20 11.75
C TYR A 294 3.15 -0.83 11.82
N ALA A 295 3.48 0.40 12.18
CA ALA A 295 4.85 0.85 12.33
C ALA A 295 5.64 0.06 13.38
N TYR A 296 5.00 -0.26 14.51
CA TYR A 296 5.63 -1.00 15.59
C TYR A 296 5.97 -2.43 15.16
N ILE A 297 5.02 -3.16 14.55
CA ILE A 297 5.26 -4.55 14.16
C ILE A 297 6.19 -4.61 12.96
N PHE A 298 6.00 -3.71 12.00
CA PHE A 298 6.69 -3.73 10.71
C PHE A 298 8.05 -3.04 10.77
N ARG A 299 8.88 -3.43 11.74
CA ARG A 299 10.28 -3.04 11.87
C ARG A 299 11.17 -4.17 11.34
N PRO A 300 11.71 -4.09 10.12
CA PRO A 300 12.69 -5.07 9.65
C PRO A 300 13.87 -5.19 10.61
N ASN A 301 14.32 -6.42 10.84
CA ASN A 301 15.53 -6.67 11.63
C ASN A 301 16.79 -6.32 10.81
N ARG A 302 17.95 -6.30 11.47
CA ARG A 302 19.21 -5.85 10.87
C ARG A 302 19.62 -6.69 9.65
N GLN A 303 19.42 -8.01 9.70
CA GLN A 303 19.74 -8.92 8.61
C GLN A 303 18.85 -8.66 7.40
N THR A 304 17.55 -8.47 7.64
CA THR A 304 16.59 -8.10 6.60
C THR A 304 16.93 -6.75 5.97
N LEU A 305 17.24 -5.71 6.75
CA LEU A 305 17.66 -4.42 6.22
C LEU A 305 18.91 -4.54 5.33
N ALA A 306 19.92 -5.28 5.77
CA ALA A 306 21.13 -5.50 4.97
C ALA A 306 20.81 -6.20 3.64
N ARG A 307 19.98 -7.25 3.66
CA ARG A 307 19.53 -7.97 2.46
C ARG A 307 18.68 -7.08 1.54
N MET A 308 17.84 -6.22 2.11
CA MET A 308 17.05 -5.23 1.36
C MET A 308 17.96 -4.23 0.64
N VAL A 309 19.02 -3.73 1.29
CA VAL A 309 19.99 -2.81 0.66
C VAL A 309 20.71 -3.49 -0.50
N GLU A 310 21.13 -4.74 -0.33
CA GLU A 310 21.74 -5.54 -1.41
C GLU A 310 20.78 -5.67 -2.61
N MET A 311 19.52 -6.05 -2.36
CA MET A 311 18.51 -6.15 -3.41
C MET A 311 18.23 -4.80 -4.07
N ARG A 312 18.05 -3.74 -3.27
CA ARG A 312 17.70 -2.39 -3.71
C ARG A 312 18.76 -1.74 -4.59
N THR A 313 20.03 -2.06 -4.35
CA THR A 313 21.19 -1.55 -5.08
C THR A 313 21.59 -2.44 -6.27
N ASN A 314 20.94 -3.61 -6.42
CA ASN A 314 21.15 -4.48 -7.56
C ASN A 314 20.57 -3.84 -8.85
N LYS A 315 21.47 -3.51 -9.78
CA LYS A 315 21.14 -2.83 -11.05
C LYS A 315 20.32 -3.68 -12.03
N THR A 316 20.19 -5.00 -11.83
CA THR A 316 19.42 -5.89 -12.70
C THR A 316 18.07 -6.28 -12.10
N LEU A 317 17.89 -6.12 -10.79
CA LEU A 317 16.63 -6.44 -10.11
C LEU A 317 15.54 -5.40 -10.38
N HIS A 318 15.93 -4.18 -10.77
CA HIS A 318 15.00 -3.08 -11.01
C HIS A 318 15.17 -2.54 -12.42
N THR A 319 14.04 -2.27 -13.08
CA THR A 319 14.00 -1.68 -14.41
C THR A 319 13.24 -0.36 -14.36
N ALA A 320 13.72 0.61 -15.12
CA ALA A 320 12.92 1.75 -15.51
C ALA A 320 12.79 1.87 -17.03
N VAL A 321 11.68 2.44 -17.48
CA VAL A 321 11.36 2.69 -18.88
C VAL A 321 10.86 4.11 -19.01
N ASP A 322 11.54 4.90 -19.84
CA ASP A 322 11.08 6.22 -20.25
C ASP A 322 10.27 6.12 -21.53
N THR A 323 8.97 6.35 -21.44
CA THR A 323 8.08 6.30 -22.61
C THR A 323 8.07 7.60 -23.42
N ASN A 324 8.78 8.66 -22.97
CA ASN A 324 9.00 9.88 -23.75
C ASN A 324 9.94 9.65 -24.93
N ILE A 325 10.88 8.69 -24.79
CA ILE A 325 11.90 8.39 -25.80
C ILE A 325 11.63 6.99 -26.30
N ARG A 326 11.22 6.87 -27.55
CA ARG A 326 11.05 5.56 -28.20
C ARG A 326 12.34 5.11 -28.87
N ASP A 327 12.65 3.83 -28.75
CA ASP A 327 13.64 3.18 -29.58
C ASP A 327 13.12 2.95 -31.00
N LYS A 328 13.96 2.34 -31.85
CA LYS A 328 13.64 2.07 -33.26
C LYS A 328 12.45 1.11 -33.43
N ASP A 329 12.16 0.30 -32.41
CA ASP A 329 11.08 -0.68 -32.41
C ASP A 329 9.82 -0.13 -31.73
N GLY A 330 9.83 1.14 -31.34
CA GLY A 330 8.71 1.83 -30.70
C GLY A 330 8.57 1.56 -29.21
N ASN A 331 9.52 0.86 -28.58
CA ASN A 331 9.51 0.62 -27.13
C ASN A 331 10.11 1.81 -26.38
N GLY A 332 9.71 2.02 -25.12
CA GLY A 332 10.31 3.04 -24.28
C GLY A 332 11.78 2.74 -23.98
N ARG A 333 12.60 3.79 -23.85
CA ARG A 333 14.04 3.67 -23.58
C ARG A 333 14.27 3.10 -22.17
N PRO A 334 15.13 2.07 -22.00
CA PRO A 334 15.46 1.54 -20.68
C PRO A 334 16.39 2.47 -19.90
N HIS A 335 16.19 2.53 -18.59
CA HIS A 335 17.00 3.27 -17.63
C HIS A 335 17.30 2.43 -16.38
N THR A 336 18.43 2.72 -15.72
CA THR A 336 18.71 2.20 -14.38
C THR A 336 17.85 2.91 -13.35
N VAL A 337 17.31 2.15 -12.38
CA VAL A 337 16.59 2.71 -11.24
C VAL A 337 17.59 3.22 -10.20
N PRO A 338 17.63 4.52 -9.89
CA PRO A 338 18.58 5.06 -8.92
C PRO A 338 18.22 4.66 -7.49
N PHE A 339 19.19 4.78 -6.58
CA PHE A 339 18.96 4.77 -5.14
C PHE A 339 19.41 6.12 -4.54
N PRO A 340 18.53 6.83 -3.82
CA PRO A 340 17.07 6.61 -3.74
C PRO A 340 16.33 6.87 -5.07
N LEU A 341 15.03 6.62 -5.11
CA LEU A 341 14.16 7.02 -6.22
C LEU A 341 14.22 8.54 -6.41
N LEU A 342 14.07 8.99 -7.66
CA LEU A 342 14.15 10.40 -7.99
C LEU A 342 13.03 11.20 -7.31
N PRO A 343 13.25 12.48 -6.98
CA PRO A 343 12.20 13.35 -6.47
C PRO A 343 10.98 13.40 -7.40
N SER A 344 9.81 13.71 -6.85
CA SER A 344 8.53 13.79 -7.54
C SER A 344 8.08 12.46 -8.15
N THR A 345 8.55 11.32 -7.63
CA THR A 345 8.08 9.99 -8.01
C THR A 345 6.81 9.65 -7.26
N ILE A 346 5.83 9.08 -7.96
CA ILE A 346 4.58 8.56 -7.40
C ILE A 346 4.75 7.06 -7.12
N SER A 347 4.47 6.63 -5.89
CA SER A 347 4.29 5.21 -5.59
C SER A 347 2.92 4.78 -6.09
N MET A 348 2.85 3.73 -6.90
CA MET A 348 1.61 3.16 -7.40
C MET A 348 1.55 1.68 -7.05
N HIS A 349 0.64 1.28 -6.17
CA HIS A 349 0.44 -0.13 -5.84
C HIS A 349 -0.87 -0.65 -6.45
N ILE A 350 -0.74 -1.46 -7.50
CA ILE A 350 -1.85 -2.06 -8.23
C ILE A 350 -2.09 -3.45 -7.66
N ARG A 351 -3.23 -3.61 -7.00
CA ARG A 351 -3.66 -4.87 -6.37
C ARG A 351 -4.78 -5.49 -7.20
N HIS A 352 -4.47 -6.55 -7.94
CA HIS A 352 -5.44 -7.35 -8.68
C HIS A 352 -5.63 -8.72 -7.99
N GLY A 353 -4.85 -9.74 -8.30
CA GLY A 353 -4.76 -11.03 -7.59
C GLY A 353 -6.11 -11.64 -7.18
N ASP A 354 -6.11 -12.33 -6.03
CA ASP A 354 -7.34 -12.87 -5.40
C ASP A 354 -8.33 -11.79 -4.93
N LYS A 355 -8.01 -10.49 -5.05
CA LYS A 355 -8.86 -9.40 -4.59
C LYS A 355 -10.15 -9.27 -5.42
N ALA A 356 -10.18 -9.81 -6.64
CA ALA A 356 -11.41 -9.93 -7.44
C ALA A 356 -12.51 -10.74 -6.71
N ILE A 357 -12.14 -11.58 -5.73
CA ILE A 357 -13.07 -12.35 -4.90
C ILE A 357 -13.64 -11.48 -3.76
N GLU A 358 -12.95 -10.41 -3.36
CA GLU A 358 -13.33 -9.53 -2.26
C GLU A 358 -14.13 -8.28 -2.71
N GLY A 359 -14.29 -8.06 -4.03
CA GLY A 359 -15.05 -6.94 -4.59
C GLY A 359 -14.68 -6.60 -6.04
N ARG A 360 -15.12 -5.42 -6.52
CA ARG A 360 -14.77 -4.91 -7.86
C ARG A 360 -13.25 -4.74 -7.98
N LEU A 361 -12.69 -5.32 -9.03
CA LEU A 361 -11.31 -5.08 -9.44
C LEU A 361 -11.18 -3.64 -9.97
N ILE A 362 -10.29 -2.85 -9.37
CA ILE A 362 -9.93 -1.53 -9.89
C ILE A 362 -8.94 -1.78 -11.02
N SER A 363 -9.19 -1.24 -12.21
CA SER A 363 -8.32 -1.47 -13.34
C SER A 363 -6.98 -0.75 -13.18
N THR A 364 -5.89 -1.27 -13.77
CA THR A 364 -4.60 -0.55 -13.88
C THR A 364 -4.81 0.89 -14.34
N ARG A 365 -5.67 1.09 -15.35
CA ARG A 365 -6.01 2.39 -15.91
C ARG A 365 -6.54 3.36 -14.85
N ASP A 366 -7.37 2.92 -13.91
CA ASP A 366 -7.94 3.80 -12.87
C ASP A 366 -6.86 4.36 -11.94
N TYR A 367 -5.83 3.56 -11.61
CA TYR A 367 -4.66 4.04 -10.86
C TYR A 367 -3.90 5.12 -11.65
N ILE A 368 -3.72 4.92 -12.96
CA ILE A 368 -3.06 5.90 -13.84
C ILE A 368 -3.89 7.18 -13.94
N VAL A 369 -5.22 7.08 -14.04
CA VAL A 369 -6.17 8.20 -14.03
C VAL A 369 -6.06 9.01 -12.74
N ALA A 370 -6.08 8.36 -11.58
CA ALA A 370 -5.92 9.02 -10.29
C ALA A 370 -4.59 9.82 -10.24
N ALA A 371 -3.51 9.24 -10.73
CA ALA A 371 -2.19 9.88 -10.78
C ALA A 371 -2.14 11.06 -11.76
N GLU A 372 -2.61 10.91 -13.00
CA GLU A 372 -2.61 12.01 -13.98
C GLU A 372 -3.49 13.18 -13.54
N ARG A 373 -4.68 12.92 -12.96
CA ARG A 373 -5.54 13.97 -12.39
C ARG A 373 -4.80 14.80 -11.35
N PHE A 374 -4.06 14.13 -10.47
CA PHE A 374 -3.29 14.82 -9.44
C PHE A 374 -2.14 15.65 -10.02
N ILE A 375 -1.39 15.10 -10.99
CA ILE A 375 -0.30 15.82 -11.67
C ILE A 375 -0.83 17.07 -12.37
N LEU A 376 -1.97 16.99 -13.06
CA LEU A 376 -2.57 18.14 -13.76
C LEU A 376 -2.98 19.27 -12.82
N ARG A 377 -3.40 18.93 -11.59
CA ARG A 377 -3.71 19.92 -10.55
C ARG A 377 -2.44 20.45 -9.86
N ASN A 378 -1.30 19.78 -10.02
CA ASN A 378 -0.03 20.11 -9.34
C ASN A 378 1.19 20.05 -10.29
N PRO A 379 1.17 20.75 -11.43
CA PRO A 379 2.08 20.47 -12.53
C PRO A 379 3.51 21.02 -12.35
N ILE A 380 3.75 21.87 -11.34
CA ILE A 380 5.10 22.37 -11.03
C ILE A 380 5.87 21.33 -10.22
N THR A 381 5.21 20.69 -9.26
CA THR A 381 5.83 19.83 -8.24
C THR A 381 5.90 18.37 -8.66
N TYR A 382 4.91 17.87 -9.38
CA TYR A 382 4.82 16.45 -9.74
C TYR A 382 5.05 16.23 -11.23
N ARG A 383 5.56 15.04 -11.55
CA ARG A 383 5.93 14.59 -12.90
C ARG A 383 5.22 13.27 -13.17
N LYS A 384 4.99 12.91 -14.44
CA LYS A 384 4.58 11.56 -14.84
C LYS A 384 5.75 10.59 -14.64
N ARG A 385 6.02 10.26 -13.38
CA ARG A 385 7.07 9.37 -12.93
C ARG A 385 6.50 8.51 -11.81
N ALA A 386 6.55 7.20 -11.96
CA ALA A 386 6.04 6.30 -10.95
C ALA A 386 6.95 5.10 -10.68
N PHE A 387 6.93 4.66 -9.42
CA PHE A 387 7.39 3.33 -9.02
C PHE A 387 6.16 2.44 -8.79
N VAL A 388 6.07 1.37 -9.57
CA VAL A 388 4.92 0.47 -9.58
C VAL A 388 5.24 -0.83 -8.86
N THR A 389 4.35 -1.20 -7.93
CA THR A 389 4.35 -2.50 -7.25
C THR A 389 3.05 -3.22 -7.56
N THR A 390 3.13 -4.50 -7.91
CA THR A 390 1.98 -5.34 -8.25
C THR A 390 2.40 -6.80 -8.33
N GLU A 391 1.47 -7.69 -7.99
CA GLU A 391 1.53 -9.14 -8.23
C GLU A 391 1.16 -9.52 -9.67
N ASP A 392 0.48 -8.64 -10.41
CA ASP A 392 -0.09 -8.92 -11.72
C ASP A 392 0.92 -8.63 -12.86
N PRO A 393 1.31 -9.65 -13.66
CA PRO A 393 2.18 -9.42 -14.81
C PRO A 393 1.51 -8.58 -15.92
N ASP A 394 0.19 -8.60 -16.06
CA ASP A 394 -0.53 -7.86 -17.10
C ASP A 394 -0.58 -6.36 -16.79
N ALA A 395 -0.73 -5.98 -15.52
CA ALA A 395 -0.54 -4.60 -15.08
C ALA A 395 0.84 -4.03 -15.48
N ILE A 396 1.92 -4.82 -15.37
CA ILE A 396 3.26 -4.41 -15.83
C ILE A 396 3.30 -4.24 -17.36
N GLN A 397 2.64 -5.13 -18.11
CA GLN A 397 2.58 -5.00 -19.56
C GLN A 397 1.80 -3.76 -20.00
N GLU A 398 0.73 -3.41 -19.28
CA GLU A 398 -0.11 -2.25 -19.55
C GLU A 398 0.63 -0.93 -19.30
N ILE A 399 1.28 -0.78 -18.14
CA ILE A 399 2.03 0.46 -17.84
C ILE A 399 3.16 0.68 -18.87
N ARG A 400 3.85 -0.38 -19.31
CA ARG A 400 4.95 -0.27 -20.30
C ARG A 400 4.47 0.27 -21.65
N LYS A 401 3.21 0.06 -22.00
CA LYS A 401 2.57 0.56 -23.23
C LYS A 401 1.93 1.93 -23.03
N THR A 402 1.66 2.32 -21.78
CA THR A 402 0.98 3.56 -21.45
C THR A 402 1.95 4.75 -21.47
N THR A 403 1.83 5.57 -22.52
CA THR A 403 2.58 6.83 -22.64
C THR A 403 1.89 7.96 -21.89
N GLY A 404 0.56 8.02 -21.94
CA GLY A 404 -0.29 8.96 -21.22
C GLY A 404 -1.74 8.64 -21.54
N ILE A 405 -2.65 9.08 -20.67
CA ILE A 405 -4.09 8.86 -20.85
C ILE A 405 -4.85 10.15 -21.18
N ASN A 406 -4.27 11.32 -20.90
CA ASN A 406 -4.83 12.60 -21.28
C ASN A 406 -4.68 12.85 -22.80
N PRO A 407 -5.78 13.07 -23.56
CA PRO A 407 -5.72 13.37 -24.99
C PRO A 407 -5.09 14.74 -25.29
N ILE A 408 -4.98 15.61 -24.29
CA ILE A 408 -4.36 16.93 -24.42
C ILE A 408 -2.84 16.77 -24.18
N SER A 409 -2.08 16.70 -25.27
CA SER A 409 -0.61 16.57 -25.28
C SER A 409 0.14 17.75 -24.65
N THR A 410 -0.57 18.81 -24.23
CA THR A 410 -0.01 20.02 -23.60
C THR A 410 0.23 19.86 -22.10
N ALA A 411 -0.01 18.66 -21.55
CA ALA A 411 -0.04 18.40 -20.11
C ALA A 411 1.28 18.77 -19.43
N PHE A 412 1.20 19.91 -18.75
CA PHE A 412 2.19 20.51 -17.88
C PHE A 412 2.94 19.46 -17.05
N SER A 413 4.28 19.58 -17.03
CA SER A 413 5.31 18.70 -16.44
C SER A 413 6.14 17.87 -17.44
N ASN A 414 5.63 16.75 -17.96
CA ASN A 414 6.24 15.93 -19.01
C ASN A 414 5.17 15.14 -19.80
N PRO A 415 5.35 14.95 -21.13
CA PRO A 415 4.28 14.44 -22.00
C PRO A 415 3.96 12.97 -21.73
N SER A 416 4.97 12.16 -21.38
CA SER A 416 4.84 10.72 -21.19
C SER A 416 5.45 10.19 -19.90
N TRP A 417 4.98 9.02 -19.47
CA TRP A 417 5.37 8.40 -18.21
C TRP A 417 6.80 7.83 -18.19
N TYR A 418 7.45 8.01 -17.05
CA TYR A 418 8.62 7.24 -16.63
C TYR A 418 8.17 6.18 -15.62
N TRP A 419 8.27 4.91 -15.98
CA TRP A 419 7.84 3.79 -15.15
C TRP A 419 9.04 3.08 -14.56
N SER A 420 9.05 2.86 -13.25
CA SER A 420 10.03 2.02 -12.57
C SER A 420 9.33 0.88 -11.84
N TYR A 421 9.91 -0.32 -11.88
CA TYR A 421 9.37 -1.52 -11.23
C TYR A 421 10.47 -2.55 -11.02
N SER A 422 10.19 -3.60 -10.23
CA SER A 422 11.16 -4.68 -9.98
C SER A 422 10.92 -5.89 -10.88
N ASN A 423 11.98 -6.50 -11.39
CA ASN A 423 11.99 -7.72 -12.21
C ASN A 423 11.87 -8.95 -11.31
N ILE A 424 10.68 -9.17 -10.78
CA ILE A 424 10.38 -10.26 -9.84
C ILE A 424 9.36 -11.22 -10.47
N PRO A 425 9.38 -12.51 -10.11
CA PRO A 425 8.31 -13.43 -10.48
C PRO A 425 6.95 -12.88 -10.03
N ARG A 426 5.95 -13.00 -10.90
CA ARG A 426 4.60 -12.47 -10.69
C ARG A 426 3.57 -13.50 -11.12
N PHE A 427 2.53 -13.62 -10.33
CA PHE A 427 1.38 -14.44 -10.62
C PHE A 427 0.13 -13.73 -10.11
N ASP A 428 -0.84 -13.55 -11.00
CA ASP A 428 -2.13 -13.00 -10.65
C ASP A 428 -2.93 -14.04 -9.85
N GLY A 429 -2.77 -14.01 -8.52
CA GLY A 429 -3.34 -14.99 -7.62
C GLY A 429 -2.99 -14.73 -6.17
N SER A 430 -3.06 -15.77 -5.34
CA SER A 430 -2.84 -15.64 -3.90
C SER A 430 -1.39 -15.25 -3.57
N PRO A 431 -1.15 -14.60 -2.41
CA PRO A 431 0.20 -14.31 -1.94
C PRO A 431 1.10 -15.56 -1.84
N PHE A 432 0.55 -16.71 -1.46
CA PHE A 432 1.32 -17.96 -1.35
C PHE A 432 1.79 -18.49 -2.69
N GLN A 433 0.97 -18.34 -3.75
CA GLN A 433 1.38 -18.73 -5.09
C GLN A 433 2.54 -17.88 -5.57
N ASN A 434 2.53 -16.57 -5.30
CA ASN A 434 3.66 -15.69 -5.60
C ASN A 434 4.92 -16.09 -4.83
N LEU A 435 4.81 -16.39 -3.53
CA LEU A 435 5.96 -16.86 -2.73
C LEU A 435 6.52 -18.19 -3.24
N ASN A 436 5.67 -19.08 -3.78
CA ASN A 436 6.08 -20.36 -4.36
C ASN A 436 6.80 -20.24 -5.71
N LEU A 437 6.76 -19.06 -6.36
CA LEU A 437 7.58 -18.81 -7.55
C LEU A 437 9.07 -18.69 -7.21
N SER A 438 9.39 -18.39 -5.95
CA SER A 438 10.77 -18.31 -5.46
C SER A 438 11.22 -19.63 -4.86
N GLN A 439 12.48 -19.98 -5.08
CA GLN A 439 13.13 -21.11 -4.40
C GLN A 439 13.26 -20.88 -2.89
N ASN A 440 13.44 -19.61 -2.48
CA ASN A 440 13.54 -19.23 -1.08
C ASN A 440 12.40 -18.25 -0.75
N ARG A 441 11.43 -18.71 0.05
CA ARG A 441 10.26 -17.91 0.44
C ARG A 441 10.64 -16.73 1.33
N THR A 442 11.59 -16.92 2.24
CA THR A 442 12.08 -15.84 3.11
C THR A 442 12.69 -14.71 2.27
N ASP A 443 13.52 -15.04 1.27
CA ASP A 443 14.09 -14.02 0.37
C ASP A 443 13.02 -13.34 -0.49
N ALA A 444 12.01 -14.07 -0.97
CA ALA A 444 10.88 -13.47 -1.67
C ALA A 444 10.10 -12.51 -0.77
N MET A 445 9.92 -12.86 0.50
CA MET A 445 9.28 -11.98 1.46
C MET A 445 10.11 -10.71 1.72
N ILE A 446 11.43 -10.83 1.89
CA ILE A 446 12.34 -9.68 2.02
C ILE A 446 12.25 -8.79 0.78
N MET A 447 12.14 -9.37 -0.41
CA MET A 447 11.97 -8.65 -1.66
C MET A 447 10.65 -7.85 -1.71
N HIS A 448 9.54 -8.43 -1.25
CA HIS A 448 8.28 -7.70 -1.15
C HIS A 448 8.34 -6.57 -0.10
N ILE A 449 8.97 -6.81 1.06
CA ILE A 449 9.24 -5.77 2.06
C ILE A 449 10.11 -4.64 1.45
N MET A 450 11.11 -4.99 0.64
CA MET A 450 11.94 -4.02 -0.07
C MET A 450 11.13 -3.17 -1.06
N GLN A 451 10.19 -3.76 -1.80
CA GLN A 451 9.26 -3.00 -2.65
C GLN A 451 8.37 -2.04 -1.84
N LEU A 452 7.96 -2.40 -0.63
CA LEU A 452 7.25 -1.51 0.29
C LEU A 452 8.13 -0.34 0.76
N TRP A 453 9.42 -0.59 1.03
CA TRP A 453 10.38 0.47 1.35
C TRP A 453 10.58 1.43 0.18
N MET A 454 10.74 0.90 -1.04
CA MET A 454 10.82 1.70 -2.26
C MET A 454 9.55 2.53 -2.48
N ALA A 455 8.37 1.98 -2.17
CA ALA A 455 7.12 2.72 -2.27
C ALA A 455 7.14 3.97 -1.35
N VAL A 456 7.62 3.86 -0.12
CA VAL A 456 7.70 5.02 0.80
C VAL A 456 8.89 5.95 0.56
N GLU A 457 9.85 5.59 -0.30
CA GLU A 457 10.81 6.54 -0.87
C GLU A 457 10.11 7.62 -1.74
N CYS A 458 8.96 7.32 -2.32
CA CYS A 458 8.21 8.20 -3.23
C CYS A 458 7.59 9.42 -2.50
N ASP A 459 7.18 10.44 -3.27
CA ASP A 459 6.66 11.71 -2.75
C ASP A 459 5.13 11.84 -2.80
N ALA A 460 4.46 10.92 -3.49
CA ALA A 460 3.00 10.80 -3.56
C ALA A 460 2.62 9.33 -3.69
N PHE A 461 1.38 8.98 -3.34
CA PHE A 461 0.93 7.61 -3.22
C PHE A 461 -0.39 7.42 -3.96
N VAL A 462 -0.48 6.36 -4.75
CA VAL A 462 -1.70 5.91 -5.42
C VAL A 462 -1.91 4.45 -5.07
N GLY A 463 -3.08 4.14 -4.54
CA GLY A 463 -3.42 2.79 -4.11
C GLY A 463 -4.92 2.66 -3.85
N ASN A 464 -5.33 1.49 -3.37
CA ASN A 464 -6.67 1.22 -2.88
C ASN A 464 -6.59 0.90 -1.39
N ARG A 465 -7.15 1.74 -0.52
CA ARG A 465 -7.11 1.52 0.94
C ARG A 465 -7.91 0.32 1.41
N ASN A 466 -8.71 -0.34 0.57
CA ASN A 466 -9.28 -1.64 0.87
C ASN A 466 -8.22 -2.78 0.89
N SER A 467 -7.01 -2.57 0.34
CA SER A 467 -5.90 -3.52 0.42
C SER A 467 -5.09 -3.33 1.70
N ASN A 468 -4.86 -4.40 2.47
CA ASN A 468 -3.98 -4.35 3.65
C ASN A 468 -2.54 -3.94 3.30
N TRP A 469 -2.07 -4.21 2.07
CA TRP A 469 -0.75 -3.77 1.62
C TRP A 469 -0.69 -2.24 1.44
N ASN A 470 -1.74 -1.65 0.89
CA ASN A 470 -1.88 -0.21 0.79
C ASN A 470 -2.01 0.46 2.17
N LYS A 471 -2.71 -0.18 3.12
CA LYS A 471 -2.76 0.28 4.52
C LYS A 471 -1.37 0.29 5.16
N LEU A 472 -0.52 -0.69 4.85
CA LEU A 472 0.89 -0.71 5.26
C LEU A 472 1.67 0.47 4.66
N ILE A 473 1.56 0.70 3.34
CA ILE A 473 2.20 1.86 2.69
C ILE A 473 1.77 3.16 3.38
N ASP A 474 0.46 3.35 3.56
CA ASP A 474 -0.14 4.55 4.15
C ASP A 474 0.26 4.75 5.62
N SER A 475 0.39 3.66 6.38
CA SER A 475 0.83 3.71 7.77
C SER A 475 2.31 4.02 7.90
N ILE A 476 3.16 3.30 7.17
CA ILE A 476 4.62 3.44 7.22
C ILE A 476 5.04 4.83 6.74
N ARG A 477 4.44 5.36 5.66
CA ARG A 477 4.73 6.73 5.19
C ARG A 477 4.38 7.83 6.20
N CYS A 478 3.54 7.53 7.20
CA CYS A 478 3.09 8.45 8.23
C CYS A 478 3.86 8.31 9.56
N THR A 479 4.61 7.22 9.74
CA THR A 479 5.13 6.81 11.06
C THR A 479 6.62 6.48 11.06
N LEU A 480 7.08 5.76 10.04
CA LEU A 480 8.50 5.44 9.84
C LEU A 480 9.12 6.30 8.73
N MET A 481 8.31 7.09 8.04
CA MET A 481 8.75 8.19 7.20
C MET A 481 7.90 9.41 7.58
N ASP A 482 8.49 10.61 7.54
CA ASP A 482 7.80 11.86 7.83
C ASP A 482 7.08 12.42 6.59
N LYS A 483 6.22 11.58 6.01
CA LYS A 483 5.47 11.85 4.77
C LYS A 483 3.96 11.72 4.95
N CYS A 484 3.43 11.91 6.15
CA CYS A 484 2.00 11.82 6.40
C CYS A 484 1.19 12.91 5.66
N ARG A 485 1.79 14.10 5.51
CA ARG A 485 1.23 15.20 4.71
C ARG A 485 1.38 15.01 3.19
N ALA A 486 2.13 14.00 2.73
CA ALA A 486 2.20 13.68 1.32
C ALA A 486 0.84 13.18 0.83
N PRO A 487 0.46 13.48 -0.43
CA PRO A 487 -0.84 13.11 -0.96
C PRO A 487 -0.94 11.59 -1.12
N TYR A 488 -2.05 11.04 -0.67
CA TYR A 488 -2.46 9.67 -0.96
C TYR A 488 -3.78 9.70 -1.73
N LEU A 489 -3.75 9.16 -2.93
CA LEU A 489 -4.81 9.17 -3.91
C LEU A 489 -5.43 7.78 -3.93
N ASP A 490 -6.69 7.68 -3.51
CA ASP A 490 -7.41 6.43 -3.60
C ASP A 490 -7.89 6.22 -5.04
N ALA A 491 -7.49 5.11 -5.66
CA ALA A 491 -8.01 4.69 -6.96
C ALA A 491 -9.34 3.94 -6.83
N GLY A 492 -9.69 3.50 -5.61
CA GLY A 492 -10.94 2.83 -5.31
C GLY A 492 -12.09 3.78 -5.01
N TYR A 493 -13.07 3.29 -4.27
CA TYR A 493 -14.21 4.10 -3.88
C TYR A 493 -13.80 5.07 -2.77
N SER A 494 -14.43 6.25 -2.77
CA SER A 494 -14.26 7.25 -1.71
C SER A 494 -14.63 6.73 -0.32
N ALA A 495 -15.29 5.57 -0.20
CA ALA A 495 -15.68 4.92 1.05
C ALA A 495 -14.70 3.83 1.52
N ASP A 496 -13.69 3.43 0.73
CA ASP A 496 -12.80 2.31 1.05
C ASP A 496 -11.97 2.54 2.33
N TRP A 497 -11.86 3.80 2.80
CA TRP A 497 -11.27 4.17 4.10
C TRP A 497 -12.15 3.84 5.31
N LEU A 498 -13.47 3.68 5.15
CA LEU A 498 -14.37 3.31 6.26
C LEU A 498 -14.04 1.91 6.82
N HIS A 499 -13.40 1.09 6.00
CA HIS A 499 -12.88 -0.22 6.36
C HIS A 499 -11.37 -0.21 6.60
N PHE A 500 -10.77 0.97 6.83
CA PHE A 500 -9.52 1.03 7.58
C PHE A 500 -9.88 0.52 8.99
N PRO A 501 -9.65 -0.77 9.23
CA PRO A 501 -10.37 -1.52 10.23
C PRO A 501 -10.07 -0.99 11.62
#